data_AF-A0A968LDJ5-F1
#
_entry.id   AF-A0A968LDJ5-F1
#
_cell.length_a   1.000
_cell.length_b   1.000
_cell.length_c   1.000
_cell.angle_alpha   90.00
_cell.angle_beta   90.00
_cell.angle_gamma   90.00
#
_symmetry.space_group_name_H-M   'P 1'
#
loop_
_entity.id
_entity.type
_entity.pdbx_description
1 polymer ?
#
loop_
_entity_poly.entity_id
_entity_poly.type
_entity_poly.pdbx_seq_one_letter_code
_entity_poly.pdbx_strand_id
1 'polypeptide(L)'
;MLLDTGASNSILSSQVAQEAGLQGTSLSSSFLAYFVVGDDCSNVNPAIHQLPPLAIQQANVSGLMGMELPQTAIPGNLSGVLGLDF
;
A
#
# COMPACT_ATOMS: atom_id res chain seq x y z
N MET A 1 0.54 -10.81 2.63
CA MET A 1 -0.49 -9.79 2.35
C MET A 1 -1.74 -10.14 3.13
N LEU A 2 -2.38 -9.15 3.75
CA LEU A 2 -3.65 -9.29 4.46
C LEU A 2 -4.76 -8.59 3.67
N LEU A 3 -5.93 -9.21 3.55
CA LEU A 3 -7.14 -8.52 3.07
C LEU A 3 -7.85 -7.92 4.27
N ASP A 4 -7.94 -6.59 4.34
CA ASP A 4 -8.48 -5.87 5.48
C ASP A 4 -9.61 -4.92 5.05
N THR A 5 -10.84 -5.31 5.33
CA THR A 5 -12.03 -4.48 5.04
C THR A 5 -12.12 -3.24 5.93
N GLY A 6 -11.31 -3.14 6.99
CA GLY A 6 -11.17 -1.94 7.81
C GLY A 6 -10.24 -0.90 7.20
N ALA A 7 -9.42 -1.27 6.20
CA ALA A 7 -8.55 -0.35 5.50
C ALA A 7 -9.25 0.23 4.26
N SER A 8 -9.27 1.56 4.14
CA SER A 8 -9.86 2.23 2.97
C SER A 8 -8.98 2.16 1.72
N ASN A 9 -7.67 1.98 1.89
CA ASN A 9 -6.70 1.96 0.80
C ASN A 9 -5.77 0.75 0.92
N SER A 10 -5.25 0.30 -0.21
CA SER A 10 -4.22 -0.72 -0.25
C SER A 10 -2.82 -0.16 0.06
N ILE A 11 -2.07 -0.86 0.89
CA ILE A 11 -0.70 -0.55 1.32
C ILE A 11 0.21 -1.72 0.93
N LEU A 12 1.40 -1.43 0.43
CA LEU A 12 2.42 -2.41 0.10
C LEU A 12 3.76 -1.99 0.66
N SER A 13 4.57 -2.97 1.02
CA SER A 13 5.96 -2.71 1.42
C SER A 13 6.79 -2.26 0.22
N SER A 14 7.82 -1.44 0.48
CA SER A 14 8.83 -1.08 -0.52
C SER A 14 9.48 -2.27 -1.20
N GLN A 15 9.66 -3.38 -0.47
CA GLN A 15 10.19 -4.61 -1.03
C GLN A 15 9.26 -5.18 -2.12
N VAL A 16 7.96 -5.29 -1.83
CA VAL A 16 6.97 -5.77 -2.81
C VAL A 16 6.89 -4.85 -4.02
N ALA A 17 6.93 -3.52 -3.81
CA ALA A 17 6.92 -2.56 -4.91
C ALA A 17 8.13 -2.75 -5.85
N GLN A 18 9.32 -2.96 -5.29
CA GLN A 18 10.56 -3.19 -6.04
C GLN A 18 10.57 -4.54 -6.76
N GLU A 19 10.17 -5.62 -6.08
CA GLU A 19 10.10 -6.97 -6.67
C GLU A 19 9.09 -7.03 -7.84
N ALA A 20 7.98 -6.31 -7.73
CA ALA A 20 6.99 -6.18 -8.80
C ALA A 20 7.38 -5.14 -9.87
N GLY A 21 8.49 -4.42 -9.70
CA GLY A 21 8.96 -3.40 -10.63
C GLY A 21 8.00 -2.23 -10.80
N LEU A 22 7.26 -1.87 -9.74
CA LEU A 22 6.24 -0.84 -9.80
C LEU A 22 6.88 0.55 -9.97
N GLN A 23 6.28 1.35 -10.85
CA GLN A 23 6.65 2.74 -11.04
C GLN A 23 5.63 3.61 -10.32
N GLY A 24 6.10 4.31 -9.29
CA GLY A 24 5.24 5.10 -8.42
C GLY A 24 5.55 6.58 -8.50
N THR A 25 4.55 7.38 -8.17
CA THR A 25 4.73 8.82 -7.94
C THR A 25 5.03 9.03 -6.47
N SER A 26 6.21 9.58 -6.16
CA SER A 26 6.54 9.97 -4.78
C SER A 26 5.56 11.04 -4.32
N LEU A 27 5.02 10.86 -3.12
CA LEU A 27 4.19 11.85 -2.46
C LEU A 27 4.98 12.59 -1.40
N SER A 28 4.60 13.84 -1.16
CA SER A 28 5.06 14.57 0.03
C SER A 28 4.55 13.86 1.28
N SER A 29 5.37 13.79 2.32
CA SER A 29 5.00 13.23 3.62
C SER A 29 3.77 13.93 4.25
N SER A 30 3.49 15.17 3.86
CA SER A 30 2.26 15.88 4.26
C SER A 30 0.96 15.25 3.76
N PHE A 31 1.00 14.42 2.71
CA PHE A 31 -0.17 13.67 2.24
C PHE A 31 -0.50 12.47 3.15
N LEU A 32 0.48 11.94 3.91
CA LEU A 32 0.28 10.78 4.78
C LEU A 32 -0.76 11.01 5.89
N ALA A 33 -0.94 12.27 6.30
CA ALA A 33 -1.96 12.68 7.27
C ALA A 33 -3.40 12.31 6.83
N TYR A 34 -3.62 12.09 5.52
CA TYR A 34 -4.91 11.73 4.96
C TYR A 34 -5.06 10.23 4.66
N PHE A 35 -3.98 9.45 4.77
CA PHE A 35 -3.94 8.07 4.28
C PHE A 35 -3.67 7.02 5.36
N VAL A 36 -3.20 7.37 6.56
CA VAL A 36 -2.79 6.37 7.57
C VAL A 36 -3.45 6.55 8.93
N VAL A 37 -3.92 5.42 9.47
CA VAL A 37 -4.38 5.18 10.84
C VAL A 37 -3.22 4.56 11.62
N GLY A 38 -2.76 5.19 12.70
CA GLY A 38 -2.11 4.47 13.81
C GLY A 38 -0.75 4.95 14.35
N ASP A 39 0.20 5.43 13.53
CA ASP A 39 1.56 5.69 14.03
C ASP A 39 2.35 6.81 13.32
N ASP A 40 3.41 7.29 13.97
CA ASP A 40 4.22 8.45 13.56
C ASP A 40 4.95 8.23 12.22
N CYS A 41 4.39 8.81 11.15
CA CYS A 41 4.88 8.71 9.78
C CYS A 41 5.91 9.80 9.40
N SER A 42 6.51 10.49 10.37
CA SER A 42 7.36 11.67 10.13
C SER A 42 8.67 11.42 9.35
N ASN A 43 9.08 10.16 9.16
CA ASN A 43 10.26 9.77 8.35
C ASN A 43 9.92 8.86 7.15
N VAL A 44 8.68 8.90 6.67
CA VAL A 44 8.25 8.06 5.55
C VAL A 44 8.22 8.86 4.26
N ASN A 45 8.84 8.32 3.20
CA ASN A 45 8.75 8.86 1.84
C ASN A 45 7.83 7.96 0.99
N PRO A 46 6.51 8.15 1.06
CA PRO A 46 5.56 7.28 0.39
C PRO A 46 5.59 7.48 -1.12
N ALA A 47 5.25 6.42 -1.84
CA ALA A 47 4.95 6.49 -3.26
C ALA A 47 3.60 5.84 -3.54
N ILE A 48 2.83 6.42 -4.44
CA ILE A 48 1.61 5.77 -4.93
C ILE A 48 1.93 5.08 -6.24
N HIS A 49 1.51 3.82 -6.32
CA HIS A 49 1.69 2.94 -7.46
C HIS A 49 0.33 2.49 -7.98
N GLN A 50 0.20 2.37 -9.29
CA GLN A 50 -0.89 1.59 -9.85
C GLN A 50 -0.50 0.11 -9.77
N LEU A 51 -1.34 -0.70 -9.13
CA LEU A 51 -1.09 -2.12 -9.02
C LEU A 51 -1.45 -2.83 -10.33
N PRO A 52 -0.70 -3.87 -10.72
CA PRO A 52 -1.11 -4.75 -11.80
C PRO A 52 -2.43 -5.43 -11.42
N PRO A 53 -3.20 -5.95 -12.39
CA PRO A 53 -4.36 -6.76 -12.09
C PRO A 53 -4.02 -7.88 -11.10
N LEU A 54 -4.75 -7.94 -10.00
CA LEU A 54 -4.55 -8.94 -8.95
C LEU A 54 -5.61 -10.02 -9.07
N ALA A 55 -5.18 -11.27 -9.05
CA ALA A 55 -6.06 -12.42 -8.88
C ALA A 55 -6.10 -12.77 -7.38
N ILE A 56 -7.23 -12.49 -6.73
CA ILE A 56 -7.47 -12.89 -5.34
C ILE A 56 -8.50 -14.00 -5.34
N GLN A 57 -8.03 -15.22 -5.12
CA GLN A 57 -8.83 -16.44 -5.22
C GLN A 57 -9.55 -16.54 -6.58
N GLN A 58 -10.87 -16.31 -6.60
CA GLN A 58 -11.73 -16.40 -7.79
C GLN A 58 -12.06 -15.03 -8.39
N ALA A 59 -11.63 -13.94 -7.75
CA ALA A 59 -11.86 -12.56 -8.20
C ALA A 59 -10.62 -12.02 -8.91
N ASN A 60 -10.83 -11.35 -10.04
CA ASN A 60 -9.82 -10.54 -10.71
C ASN A 60 -10.17 -9.08 -10.51
N VAL A 61 -9.24 -8.30 -9.99
CA VAL A 61 -9.44 -6.86 -9.79
C VAL A 61 -8.32 -6.08 -10.45
N SER A 62 -8.71 -4.97 -11.04
CA SER A 62 -7.84 -4.07 -11.78
C SER A 62 -8.16 -2.63 -11.41
N GLY A 63 -7.20 -1.73 -11.66
CA GLY A 63 -7.37 -0.32 -11.33
C GLY A 63 -7.04 0.04 -9.88
N LEU A 64 -6.47 -0.89 -9.12
CA LEU A 64 -6.08 -0.63 -7.73
C LEU A 64 -4.90 0.32 -7.65
N MET A 65 -4.93 1.14 -6.62
CA MET A 65 -3.85 2.06 -6.26
C MET A 65 -3.28 1.62 -4.93
N GLY A 66 -1.98 1.41 -4.90
CA GLY A 66 -1.28 0.98 -3.70
C GLY A 66 -0.34 2.04 -3.19
N MET A 67 -0.35 2.28 -1.88
CA MET A 67 0.64 3.13 -1.23
C MET A 67 1.83 2.29 -0.78
N GLU A 68 3.01 2.62 -1.29
CA GLU A 68 4.27 2.10 -0.81
C GLU A 68 4.63 2.77 0.51
N LEU A 69 4.90 1.93 1.52
CA LEU A 69 5.45 2.34 2.81
C LEU A 69 6.64 1.43 3.18
N PRO A 70 7.60 1.94 3.98
CA PRO A 70 8.65 1.11 4.55
C PRO A 70 8.03 0.05 5.47
N GLN A 71 8.68 -1.11 5.55
CA GLN A 71 8.18 -2.25 6.35
C GLN A 71 7.94 -1.90 7.83
N THR A 72 8.70 -0.95 8.37
CA THR A 72 8.56 -0.44 9.74
C THR A 72 7.24 0.30 9.99
N ALA A 73 6.60 0.81 8.94
CA ALA A 73 5.31 1.49 9.02
C ALA A 73 4.12 0.55 8.77
N ILE A 74 4.36 -0.73 8.45
CA ILE A 74 3.31 -1.73 8.24
C ILE A 74 3.23 -2.64 9.48
N PRO A 75 2.12 -2.62 10.23
CA PRO A 75 1.96 -3.44 11.42
C PRO A 75 2.11 -4.95 11.14
N GLY A 76 2.69 -5.69 12.09
CA GLY A 76 2.66 -7.15 12.10
C GLY A 76 3.57 -7.86 11.08
N ASN A 77 4.63 -7.20 10.58
CA ASN A 77 5.54 -7.75 9.55
C ASN A 77 4.83 -8.23 8.28
N LEU A 78 3.69 -7.62 7.95
CA LEU A 78 2.95 -7.93 6.73
C LEU A 78 3.64 -7.30 5.53
N SER A 79 3.72 -8.03 4.42
CA SER A 79 4.25 -7.49 3.16
C SER A 79 3.35 -6.40 2.52
N GLY A 80 2.12 -6.24 3.04
CA GLY A 80 1.11 -5.31 2.57
C GLY A 80 -0.30 -5.64 3.06
N VAL A 81 -1.20 -4.67 2.97
CA VAL A 81 -2.63 -4.73 3.29
C VAL A 81 -3.42 -4.35 2.04
N LEU A 82 -4.42 -5.14 1.67
CA LEU A 82 -5.36 -4.80 0.60
C LEU A 82 -6.66 -4.31 1.22
N GLY A 83 -7.03 -3.07 0.89
CA GLY A 83 -8.19 -2.39 1.44
C GLY A 83 -9.46 -2.61 0.61
N LEU A 84 -10.50 -1.85 0.95
CA LEU A 84 -11.78 -1.80 0.23
C LEU A 84 -11.74 -1.00 -1.08
N ASP A 85 -10.57 -0.55 -1.51
CA ASP A 85 -10.37 -0.04 -2.88
C ASP A 85 -10.44 -1.16 -3.95
N PHE A 86 -10.60 -2.42 -3.50
CA PHE A 86 -10.82 -3.64 -4.29
C PHE A 86 -12.20 -3.78 -4.93
#